data_AF-A0A482YP97-F1
#
_entry.id   AF-A0A482YP97-F1
#
_cell.length_a   1.000
_cell.length_b   1.000
_cell.length_c   1.000
_cell.angle_alpha   90.00
_cell.angle_beta   90.00
_cell.angle_gamma   90.00
#
_symmetry.space_group_name_H-M   'P 1'
#
loop_
_entity.id
_entity.type
_entity.pdbx_description
1 polymer ?
#
loop_
_entity_poly.entity_id
_entity_poly.type
_entity_poly.pdbx_seq_one_letter_code
_entity_poly.pdbx_strand_id
1 'polypeptide(L)'
;MKKLLALICLSMITTSVLAIDMEYYAPGGMPTIANAFKRLALIFSDSDYRMFFGATAALGMLIALSNGFLIKPLTEGIGSSRPQSFIIPPIIGAVLLSSFFATATIHVYDPVKNKTESVPGVPQAIVLIAGMTNIIERKMVEITDTASAYPYSKNAGGVNFEMFLSAVKAGKNSKKRYLKEDIRTYTKECGSLSMAVPSLGLTNEQELRTGVNSPSGVLTEWVHLGWWLNMRGTNGQYTNMTCTEAWNNVLKPQLVLSNFNAEVDELCKQAQYDITDSAQKQACYNLTGQGNKLFGSSSTSAPNLVRESLVASSILQELNESDPSAATESLIGRQLTLQGMGAIAAEQSTLSANKSIMTAIILGLIPFLTLFLVTSLWSKALKFMVGSMLWLTTWGIMSAVAHAGVMDA
;
A
#
# COMPACT_ATOMS: atom_id res chain seq x y z
N MET A 1 -46.45 27.27 -1.37
CA MET A 1 -45.71 28.35 -2.07
C MET A 1 -44.26 28.50 -1.59
N LYS A 2 -43.94 28.63 -0.29
CA LYS A 2 -42.55 28.72 0.20
C LYS A 2 -41.61 27.56 -0.21
N LYS A 3 -42.08 26.31 -0.26
CA LYS A 3 -41.28 25.16 -0.74
C LYS A 3 -41.08 25.12 -2.27
N LEU A 4 -41.99 25.72 -3.04
CA LEU A 4 -41.87 25.83 -4.50
C LEU A 4 -40.89 26.94 -4.88
N LEU A 5 -40.93 28.06 -4.13
CA LEU A 5 -39.98 29.15 -4.27
C LEU A 5 -38.55 28.73 -3.87
N ALA A 6 -38.39 27.87 -2.86
CA ALA A 6 -37.10 27.27 -2.52
C ALA A 6 -36.57 26.32 -3.61
N LEU A 7 -37.46 25.57 -4.29
CA LEU A 7 -37.09 24.69 -5.40
C LEU A 7 -36.69 25.48 -6.66
N ILE A 8 -37.36 26.62 -6.91
CA ILE A 8 -37.05 27.54 -8.01
C ILE A 8 -35.77 28.34 -7.72
N CYS A 9 -35.52 28.71 -6.45
CA CYS A 9 -34.22 29.28 -6.02
C CYS A 9 -33.07 28.26 -6.18
N LEU A 10 -33.33 26.97 -5.97
CA LEU A 10 -32.32 25.93 -6.20
C LEU A 10 -32.06 25.68 -7.70
N SER A 11 -33.05 25.90 -8.57
CA SER A 11 -32.86 25.86 -10.04
C SER A 11 -32.24 27.13 -10.62
N MET A 12 -32.12 28.20 -9.83
CA MET A 12 -31.43 29.45 -10.21
C MET A 12 -29.99 29.54 -9.72
N ILE A 13 -29.43 28.44 -9.20
CA ILE A 13 -27.97 28.28 -9.19
C ILE A 13 -27.56 28.03 -10.64
N THR A 14 -27.35 29.13 -11.35
CA THR A 14 -26.70 29.22 -12.64
C THR A 14 -25.56 28.21 -12.72
N THR A 15 -25.59 27.41 -13.78
CA THR A 15 -24.53 26.52 -14.25
C THR A 15 -23.32 27.36 -14.69
N SER A 16 -22.67 28.05 -13.77
CA SER A 16 -21.23 28.22 -13.89
C SER A 16 -20.65 26.83 -13.70
N VAL A 17 -20.13 26.27 -14.79
CA VAL A 17 -19.29 25.08 -14.82
C VAL A 17 -18.15 25.29 -13.83
N LEU A 18 -18.38 24.94 -12.56
CA LEU A 18 -17.30 24.64 -11.64
C LEU A 18 -16.70 23.34 -12.17
N ALA A 19 -15.59 23.45 -12.88
CA ALA A 19 -14.68 22.33 -13.00
C ALA A 19 -14.28 21.96 -11.57
N ILE A 20 -14.96 20.96 -11.02
CA ILE A 20 -14.66 20.43 -9.69
C ILE A 20 -13.47 19.53 -9.89
N ASP A 21 -12.31 19.98 -9.46
CA ASP A 21 -11.11 19.16 -9.40
C ASP A 21 -10.95 18.68 -7.95
N MET A 22 -10.96 17.36 -7.77
CA MET A 22 -10.85 16.73 -6.45
C MET A 22 -9.74 15.69 -6.44
N GLU A 23 -9.07 15.56 -5.29
CA GLU A 23 -8.08 14.52 -5.05
C GLU A 23 -8.72 13.29 -4.37
N TYR A 24 -8.26 12.10 -4.75
CA TYR A 24 -8.64 10.83 -4.16
C TYR A 24 -7.40 10.08 -3.69
N TYR A 25 -7.22 9.96 -2.37
CA TYR A 25 -6.12 9.22 -1.75
C TYR A 25 -6.44 7.72 -1.76
N ALA A 26 -5.52 6.93 -2.32
CA ALA A 26 -5.66 5.49 -2.52
C ALA A 26 -4.37 4.75 -2.13
N PRO A 27 -4.06 4.64 -0.83
CA PRO A 27 -2.82 4.01 -0.36
C PRO A 27 -2.74 2.55 -0.83
N GLY A 28 -1.79 2.24 -1.72
CA GLY A 28 -1.58 0.90 -2.28
C GLY A 28 -2.63 0.40 -3.28
N GLY A 29 -3.66 1.20 -3.60
CA GLY A 29 -4.81 0.80 -4.44
C GLY A 29 -4.96 1.56 -5.76
N MET A 30 -4.00 2.44 -6.08
CA MET A 30 -4.08 3.37 -7.21
C MET A 30 -4.41 2.75 -8.58
N PRO A 31 -3.74 1.68 -9.06
CA PRO A 31 -4.01 1.17 -10.41
C PRO A 31 -5.45 0.65 -10.57
N THR A 32 -6.00 0.03 -9.53
CA THR A 32 -7.38 -0.50 -9.53
C THR A 32 -8.39 0.64 -9.54
N ILE A 33 -8.20 1.65 -8.68
CA ILE A 33 -9.13 2.77 -8.52
C ILE A 33 -9.07 3.72 -9.71
N ALA A 34 -7.88 4.06 -10.20
CA ALA A 34 -7.71 4.89 -11.39
C ALA A 34 -8.35 4.22 -12.62
N ASN A 35 -8.16 2.90 -12.81
CA ASN A 35 -8.82 2.16 -13.88
C ASN A 35 -10.35 2.12 -13.74
N ALA A 36 -10.87 2.05 -12.50
CA ALA A 36 -12.30 2.12 -12.26
C ALA A 36 -12.89 3.48 -12.68
N PHE A 37 -12.25 4.60 -12.29
CA PHE A 37 -12.66 5.93 -12.73
C PHE A 37 -12.56 6.12 -14.25
N LYS A 38 -11.52 5.58 -14.90
CA LYS A 38 -11.40 5.60 -16.37
C LYS A 38 -12.55 4.85 -17.04
N ARG A 39 -12.87 3.64 -16.58
CA ARG A 39 -13.99 2.85 -17.12
C ARG A 39 -15.33 3.56 -16.92
N LEU A 40 -15.50 4.18 -15.75
CA LEU A 40 -16.67 4.98 -15.45
C LEU A 40 -16.80 6.17 -16.42
N ALA A 41 -15.72 6.93 -16.64
CA ALA A 41 -15.70 8.02 -17.62
C ALA A 41 -16.09 7.55 -19.03
N LEU A 42 -15.56 6.39 -19.45
CA LEU A 42 -15.88 5.80 -20.75
C LEU A 42 -17.38 5.45 -20.87
N ILE A 43 -17.98 4.83 -19.85
CA ILE A 43 -19.41 4.46 -19.86
C ILE A 43 -20.31 5.69 -20.01
N PHE A 44 -20.05 6.77 -19.28
CA PHE A 44 -20.87 7.99 -19.36
C PHE A 44 -20.63 8.82 -20.63
N SER A 45 -19.48 8.61 -21.29
CA SER A 45 -19.17 9.22 -22.59
C SER A 45 -19.87 8.52 -23.76
N ASP A 46 -20.28 7.27 -23.58
CA ASP A 46 -20.86 6.43 -24.62
C ASP A 46 -22.26 6.92 -25.06
N SER A 47 -22.48 6.98 -26.37
CA SER A 47 -23.76 7.43 -26.95
C SER A 47 -24.91 6.47 -26.70
N ASP A 48 -24.63 5.17 -26.69
CA ASP A 48 -25.63 4.13 -26.50
C ASP A 48 -26.10 4.13 -25.04
N TYR A 49 -25.19 4.39 -24.10
CA TYR A 49 -25.57 4.59 -22.70
C TYR A 49 -26.51 5.79 -22.53
N ARG A 50 -26.28 6.91 -23.24
CA ARG A 50 -27.17 8.08 -23.23
C ARG A 50 -28.55 7.77 -23.83
N MET A 51 -28.59 6.96 -24.87
CA MET A 51 -29.86 6.52 -25.49
C MET A 51 -30.62 5.55 -24.59
N PHE A 52 -29.94 4.56 -24.00
CA PHE A 52 -30.51 3.60 -23.06
C PHE A 52 -31.05 4.30 -21.80
N PHE A 53 -30.32 5.32 -21.34
CA PHE A 53 -30.78 6.21 -20.30
C PHE A 53 -32.10 6.91 -20.69
N GLY A 54 -32.17 7.53 -21.88
CA GLY A 54 -33.37 8.20 -22.37
C GLY A 54 -34.58 7.26 -22.44
N ALA A 55 -34.39 6.02 -22.89
CA ALA A 55 -35.43 5.00 -22.91
C ALA A 55 -35.91 4.62 -21.49
N THR A 56 -34.98 4.41 -20.56
CA THR A 56 -35.30 4.05 -19.17
C THR A 56 -35.98 5.20 -18.43
N ALA A 57 -35.56 6.44 -18.70
CA ALA A 57 -36.18 7.65 -18.20
C ALA A 57 -37.65 7.77 -18.64
N ALA A 58 -37.92 7.52 -19.92
CA ALA A 58 -39.29 7.52 -20.46
C ALA A 58 -40.17 6.45 -19.79
N LEU A 59 -39.65 5.22 -19.65
CA LEU A 59 -40.34 4.14 -18.94
C LEU A 59 -40.59 4.47 -17.46
N GLY A 60 -39.59 5.03 -16.77
CA GLY A 60 -39.70 5.45 -15.38
C GLY A 60 -40.78 6.53 -15.19
N MET A 61 -40.89 7.46 -16.14
CA MET A 61 -41.92 8.49 -16.13
C MET A 61 -43.32 7.91 -16.39
N LEU A 62 -43.45 6.94 -17.30
CA LEU A 62 -44.71 6.22 -17.54
C LEU A 62 -45.17 5.45 -16.29
N ILE A 63 -44.27 4.76 -15.59
CA ILE A 63 -44.58 4.04 -14.35
C ILE A 63 -44.95 5.01 -13.22
N ALA A 64 -44.29 6.17 -13.14
CA ALA A 64 -44.63 7.18 -12.15
C ALA A 64 -46.03 7.77 -12.38
N LEU A 65 -46.38 8.03 -13.64
CA LEU A 65 -47.71 8.51 -14.04
C LEU A 65 -48.80 7.46 -13.78
N SER A 66 -48.57 6.19 -14.14
CA SER A 66 -49.55 5.11 -13.91
C SER A 66 -49.79 4.87 -12.42
N ASN A 67 -48.74 4.81 -11.59
CA ASN A 67 -48.88 4.67 -10.15
C ASN A 67 -49.63 5.85 -9.50
N GLY A 68 -49.38 7.07 -9.97
CA GLY A 68 -50.01 8.29 -9.45
C GLY A 68 -51.47 8.47 -9.86
N PHE A 69 -51.81 8.10 -11.10
CA PHE A 69 -53.12 8.36 -11.70
C PHE A 69 -54.08 7.16 -11.64
N LEU A 70 -53.57 5.93 -11.66
CA LEU A 70 -54.39 4.70 -11.63
C LEU A 70 -54.36 4.05 -10.24
N ILE A 71 -53.19 3.76 -9.68
CA ILE A 71 -53.09 2.89 -8.50
C ILE A 71 -53.45 3.62 -7.21
N LYS A 72 -52.86 4.79 -6.95
CA LYS A 72 -53.14 5.56 -5.72
C LYS A 72 -54.62 5.93 -5.50
N PRO A 73 -55.40 6.38 -6.50
CA PRO A 73 -56.82 6.65 -6.30
C PRO A 73 -57.66 5.37 -6.08
N LEU A 74 -57.21 4.21 -6.56
CA LEU A 74 -57.85 2.92 -6.30
C LEU A 74 -57.59 2.40 -4.87
N THR A 75 -56.42 2.69 -4.28
CA THR A 75 -56.04 2.21 -2.94
C THR A 75 -56.34 3.20 -1.81
N GLU A 76 -56.27 4.51 -2.07
CA GLU A 76 -56.39 5.56 -1.05
C GLU A 76 -57.64 6.45 -1.24
N GLY A 77 -58.46 6.16 -2.25
CA GLY A 77 -59.69 6.89 -2.58
C GLY A 77 -59.50 8.05 -3.56
N ILE A 78 -60.55 8.32 -4.33
CA ILE A 78 -60.62 9.38 -5.35
C ILE A 78 -60.63 10.75 -4.63
N GLY A 79 -59.45 11.33 -4.44
CA GLY A 79 -59.25 12.60 -3.73
C GLY A 79 -57.94 12.71 -2.93
N SER A 80 -57.28 11.57 -2.65
CA SER A 80 -55.99 11.54 -1.93
C SER A 80 -54.79 11.97 -2.79
N SER A 81 -54.87 11.79 -4.11
CA SER A 81 -53.74 11.98 -5.02
C SER A 81 -53.46 13.46 -5.32
N ARG A 82 -52.71 14.14 -4.44
CA ARG A 82 -52.11 15.44 -4.77
C ARG A 82 -51.23 15.28 -6.02
N PRO A 83 -51.47 16.03 -7.11
CA PRO A 83 -50.72 15.87 -8.37
C PRO A 83 -49.21 16.11 -8.22
N GLN A 84 -48.83 16.87 -7.20
CA GLN A 84 -47.45 17.07 -6.79
C GLN A 84 -46.71 15.78 -6.41
N SER A 85 -47.37 14.73 -5.92
CA SER A 85 -46.70 13.50 -5.48
C SER A 85 -46.13 12.67 -6.63
N PHE A 86 -46.62 12.83 -7.86
CA PHE A 86 -46.16 12.03 -9.02
C PHE A 86 -45.41 12.83 -10.08
N ILE A 87 -45.60 14.16 -10.14
CA ILE A 87 -44.88 15.04 -11.09
C ILE A 87 -43.52 15.50 -10.54
N ILE A 88 -43.42 15.74 -9.23
CA ILE A 88 -42.19 16.27 -8.61
C ILE A 88 -41.02 15.27 -8.66
N PRO A 89 -41.18 13.95 -8.39
CA PRO A 89 -40.05 13.03 -8.36
C PRO A 89 -39.30 12.89 -9.71
N PRO A 90 -39.96 12.78 -10.88
CA PRO A 90 -39.28 12.77 -12.17
C PRO A 90 -38.49 14.06 -12.47
N ILE A 91 -39.02 15.23 -12.09
CA ILE A 91 -38.34 16.52 -12.30
C ILE A 91 -37.07 16.61 -11.44
N ILE A 92 -37.16 16.24 -10.16
CA ILE A 92 -35.98 16.19 -9.27
C ILE A 92 -34.96 15.19 -9.81
N GLY A 93 -35.42 14.02 -10.27
CA GLY A 93 -34.58 13.01 -10.89
C GLY A 93 -33.84 13.51 -12.12
N ALA A 94 -34.52 14.23 -13.00
CA ALA A 94 -33.93 14.82 -14.20
C ALA A 94 -32.87 15.89 -13.87
N VAL A 95 -33.12 16.74 -12.86
CA VAL A 95 -32.14 17.74 -12.40
C VAL A 95 -30.94 17.09 -11.73
N LEU A 96 -31.13 16.09 -10.88
CA LEU A 96 -30.02 15.36 -10.27
C LEU A 96 -29.18 14.68 -11.35
N LEU A 97 -29.80 14.18 -12.40
CA LEU A 97 -29.10 13.46 -13.43
C LEU A 97 -28.32 14.36 -14.40
N SER A 98 -28.74 15.61 -14.62
CA SER A 98 -27.92 16.55 -15.39
C SER A 98 -26.53 16.76 -14.76
N SER A 99 -26.43 16.65 -13.43
CA SER A 99 -25.14 16.69 -12.71
C SER A 99 -24.23 15.47 -12.93
N PHE A 100 -24.79 14.34 -13.40
CA PHE A 100 -24.01 13.16 -13.79
C PHE A 100 -23.49 13.22 -15.23
N PHE A 101 -24.04 14.11 -16.07
CA PHE A 101 -23.52 14.34 -17.43
C PHE A 101 -22.48 15.46 -17.50
N ALA A 102 -22.44 16.35 -16.50
CA ALA A 102 -21.33 17.26 -16.32
C ALA A 102 -20.06 16.45 -15.99
N THR A 103 -18.97 16.72 -16.69
CA THR A 103 -17.69 16.03 -16.50
C THR A 103 -16.76 16.85 -15.62
N ALA A 104 -15.92 16.15 -14.85
CA ALA A 104 -14.93 16.68 -13.94
C ALA A 104 -13.65 15.83 -14.02
N THR A 105 -12.56 16.33 -13.44
CA THR A 105 -11.31 15.58 -13.34
C THR A 105 -11.05 15.16 -11.89
N ILE A 106 -10.58 13.92 -11.71
CA ILE A 106 -10.21 13.40 -10.40
C ILE A 106 -8.75 12.98 -10.41
N HIS A 107 -7.99 13.44 -9.41
CA HIS A 107 -6.58 13.12 -9.24
C HIS A 107 -6.45 12.00 -8.21
N VAL A 108 -6.07 10.80 -8.65
CA VAL A 108 -5.85 9.66 -7.75
C VAL A 108 -4.39 9.70 -7.29
N TYR A 109 -4.17 9.80 -5.98
CA TYR A 109 -2.85 9.85 -5.37
C TYR A 109 -2.58 8.62 -4.50
N ASP A 110 -1.42 8.00 -4.71
CA ASP A 110 -0.89 6.91 -3.87
C ASP A 110 0.21 7.46 -2.94
N PRO A 111 -0.07 7.67 -1.64
CA PRO A 111 0.94 8.12 -0.67
C PRO A 111 2.03 7.08 -0.39
N VAL A 112 1.81 5.79 -0.67
CA VAL A 112 2.82 4.74 -0.47
C VAL A 112 3.91 4.84 -1.54
N LYS A 113 3.47 4.93 -2.81
CA LYS A 113 4.37 4.99 -3.98
C LYS A 113 4.74 6.40 -4.40
N ASN A 114 4.16 7.41 -3.75
CA ASN A 114 4.25 8.83 -4.11
C ASN A 114 3.95 9.08 -5.61
N LYS A 115 2.85 8.49 -6.10
CA LYS A 115 2.45 8.55 -7.51
C LYS A 115 1.05 9.17 -7.65
N THR A 116 0.91 10.06 -8.61
CA THR A 116 -0.38 10.72 -8.93
C THR A 116 -0.79 10.39 -10.35
N GLU A 117 -2.07 10.09 -10.55
CA GLU A 117 -2.67 9.86 -11.86
C GLU A 117 -3.97 10.66 -12.01
N SER A 118 -4.02 11.51 -13.04
CA SER A 118 -5.18 12.35 -13.33
C SER A 118 -6.14 11.62 -14.28
N VAL A 119 -7.40 11.47 -13.89
CA VAL A 119 -8.45 10.83 -14.69
C VAL A 119 -9.49 11.88 -15.10
N PRO A 120 -9.51 12.32 -16.37
CA PRO A 120 -10.51 13.26 -16.87
C PRO A 120 -11.82 12.57 -17.28
N GLY A 121 -12.90 13.35 -17.40
CA GLY A 121 -14.16 12.88 -18.01
C GLY A 121 -15.09 12.11 -17.07
N VAL A 122 -14.86 12.15 -15.77
CA VAL A 122 -15.69 11.48 -14.77
C VAL A 122 -16.92 12.35 -14.46
N PRO A 123 -18.13 11.78 -14.28
CA PRO A 123 -19.31 12.52 -13.82
C PRO A 123 -19.05 13.35 -12.56
N GLN A 124 -19.41 14.64 -12.60
CA GLN A 124 -19.15 15.62 -11.54
C GLN A 124 -19.75 15.20 -10.19
N ALA A 125 -20.98 14.67 -10.20
CA ALA A 125 -21.62 14.16 -8.99
C ALA A 125 -20.81 13.04 -8.31
N ILE A 126 -20.17 12.17 -9.10
CA ILE A 126 -19.35 11.07 -8.58
C ILE A 126 -18.03 11.60 -8.03
N VAL A 127 -17.39 12.54 -8.74
CA VAL A 127 -16.17 13.21 -8.26
C VAL A 127 -16.40 13.91 -6.93
N LEU A 128 -17.55 14.61 -6.79
CA LEU A 128 -17.91 15.28 -5.55
C LEU A 128 -18.14 14.28 -4.40
N ILE A 129 -18.94 13.23 -4.62
CA ILE A 129 -19.22 12.23 -3.59
C ILE A 129 -17.92 11.54 -3.17
N ALA A 130 -17.16 11.00 -4.13
CA ALA A 130 -15.93 10.26 -3.86
C ALA A 130 -14.86 11.16 -3.23
N GLY A 131 -14.69 12.39 -3.70
CA GLY A 131 -13.75 13.35 -3.14
C GLY A 131 -14.09 13.75 -1.71
N MET A 132 -15.36 14.08 -1.43
CA MET A 132 -15.79 14.44 -0.07
C MET A 132 -15.64 13.29 0.91
N THR A 133 -16.04 12.07 0.52
CA THR A 133 -15.86 10.89 1.37
C THR A 133 -14.37 10.60 1.61
N ASN A 134 -13.53 10.77 0.59
CA ASN A 134 -12.09 10.57 0.73
C ASN A 134 -11.44 11.61 1.66
N ILE A 135 -11.86 12.89 1.62
CA ILE A 135 -11.35 13.91 2.55
C ILE A 135 -11.60 13.50 4.01
N ILE A 136 -12.79 12.98 4.31
CA ILE A 136 -13.14 12.51 5.67
C ILE A 136 -12.23 11.34 6.07
N GLU A 137 -12.09 10.35 5.19
CA GLU A 137 -11.20 9.22 5.44
C GLU A 137 -9.76 9.67 5.69
N ARG A 138 -9.20 10.48 4.79
CA ARG A 138 -7.83 11.01 4.87
C ARG A 138 -7.60 11.70 6.21
N LYS A 139 -8.52 12.57 6.64
CA LYS A 139 -8.35 13.32 7.88
C LYS A 139 -8.37 12.41 9.12
N MET A 140 -9.21 11.37 9.12
CA MET A 140 -9.22 10.38 10.21
C MET A 140 -7.98 9.48 10.20
N VAL A 141 -7.50 9.09 9.02
CA VAL A 141 -6.24 8.34 8.87
C VAL A 141 -5.06 9.18 9.33
N GLU A 142 -4.99 10.47 8.98
CA GLU A 142 -3.93 11.39 9.40
C GLU A 142 -3.85 11.53 10.94
N ILE A 143 -5.00 11.56 11.62
CA ILE A 143 -5.06 11.56 13.10
C ILE A 143 -4.47 10.25 13.66
N THR A 144 -4.82 9.12 13.05
CA THR A 144 -4.31 7.80 13.46
C THR A 144 -2.80 7.68 13.21
N ASP A 145 -2.34 8.16 12.05
CA ASP A 145 -0.93 8.18 11.66
C ASP A 145 -0.07 9.07 12.57
N THR A 146 -0.65 10.15 13.11
CA THR A 146 0.05 11.02 14.08
C THR A 146 0.24 10.32 15.44
N ALA A 147 -0.61 9.35 15.76
CA ALA A 147 -0.57 8.61 17.02
C ALA A 147 0.29 7.33 16.95
N SER A 148 0.69 6.87 15.76
CA SER A 148 1.44 5.64 15.55
C SER A 148 2.87 5.91 15.11
N ALA A 149 3.81 5.04 15.51
CA ALA A 149 5.18 5.09 14.99
C ALA A 149 5.27 4.64 13.51
N TYR A 150 4.21 3.96 13.02
CA TYR A 150 4.15 3.36 11.69
C TYR A 150 2.89 3.84 10.92
N PRO A 151 2.95 5.01 10.27
CA PRO A 151 1.78 5.62 9.63
C PRO A 151 1.22 4.74 8.50
N TYR A 152 -0.10 4.48 8.53
CA TYR A 152 -0.82 3.69 7.56
C TYR A 152 -0.76 4.31 6.15
N SER A 153 -0.81 5.64 6.02
CA SER A 153 -0.73 6.30 4.71
C SER A 153 0.53 5.93 3.91
N LYS A 154 1.63 5.61 4.58
CA LYS A 154 2.91 5.25 3.95
C LYS A 154 3.18 3.75 3.94
N ASN A 155 2.52 3.00 4.84
CA ASN A 155 2.82 1.60 5.10
C ASN A 155 1.65 0.66 4.75
N ALA A 156 0.57 1.19 4.17
CA ALA A 156 -0.63 0.43 3.86
C ALA A 156 -0.31 -0.85 3.07
N GLY A 157 -0.99 -1.93 3.44
CA GLY A 157 -0.82 -3.22 2.79
C GLY A 157 0.41 -4.01 3.24
N GLY A 158 1.07 -3.64 4.35
CA GLY A 158 2.25 -4.37 4.83
C GLY A 158 3.47 -4.21 3.92
N VAL A 159 3.50 -3.18 3.08
CA VAL A 159 4.57 -2.93 2.09
C VAL A 159 5.94 -2.78 2.75
N ASN A 160 6.02 -2.22 3.95
CA ASN A 160 7.28 -2.14 4.72
C ASN A 160 7.81 -3.53 5.04
N PHE A 161 6.92 -4.44 5.42
CA PHE A 161 7.28 -5.78 5.79
C PHE A 161 7.63 -6.63 4.56
N GLU A 162 6.86 -6.51 3.48
CA GLU A 162 7.20 -7.14 2.20
C GLU A 162 8.56 -6.65 1.68
N MET A 163 8.82 -5.34 1.77
CA MET A 163 10.11 -4.75 1.40
C MET A 163 11.23 -5.20 2.33
N PHE A 164 10.98 -5.30 3.64
CA PHE A 164 11.92 -5.86 4.59
C PHE A 164 12.29 -7.31 4.26
N LEU A 165 11.29 -8.19 4.06
CA LEU A 165 11.52 -9.57 3.68
C LEU A 165 12.26 -9.69 2.35
N SER A 166 11.87 -8.88 1.38
CA SER A 166 12.53 -8.83 0.08
C SER A 166 13.97 -8.36 0.21
N ALA A 167 14.27 -7.42 1.12
CA ALA A 167 15.62 -6.94 1.39
C ALA A 167 16.47 -8.03 2.05
N VAL A 168 15.92 -8.73 3.04
CA VAL A 168 16.59 -9.87 3.70
C VAL A 168 16.85 -11.00 2.70
N LYS A 169 15.88 -11.30 1.82
CA LYS A 169 16.04 -12.27 0.73
C LYS A 169 17.10 -11.81 -0.27
N ALA A 170 17.13 -10.54 -0.64
CA ALA A 170 18.13 -9.96 -1.54
C ALA A 170 19.54 -10.05 -0.94
N GLY A 171 19.70 -9.82 0.37
CA GLY A 171 20.97 -10.04 1.06
C GLY A 171 21.42 -11.49 1.00
N LYS A 172 20.54 -12.44 1.37
CA LYS A 172 20.82 -13.89 1.32
C LYS A 172 21.18 -14.36 -0.09
N ASN A 173 20.39 -13.95 -1.08
CA ASN A 173 20.54 -14.33 -2.48
C ASN A 173 21.45 -13.39 -3.28
N SER A 174 22.23 -12.54 -2.61
CA SER A 174 23.11 -11.60 -3.29
C SER A 174 23.98 -12.33 -4.32
N LYS A 175 24.12 -11.70 -5.49
CA LYS A 175 24.95 -12.16 -6.62
C LYS A 175 26.44 -12.16 -6.28
N LYS A 176 26.83 -11.55 -5.14
CA LYS A 176 28.19 -11.55 -4.59
C LYS A 176 28.54 -12.91 -3.97
N ARG A 177 28.65 -13.95 -4.81
CA ARG A 177 29.00 -15.32 -4.38
C ARG A 177 30.33 -15.36 -3.63
N TYR A 178 31.35 -14.66 -4.14
CA TYR A 178 32.69 -14.64 -3.55
C TYR A 178 32.73 -13.99 -2.17
N LEU A 179 32.06 -12.83 -2.00
CA LEU A 179 31.96 -12.18 -0.70
C LEU A 179 31.33 -13.10 0.37
N LYS A 180 30.31 -13.89 0.00
CA LYS A 180 29.69 -14.85 0.93
C LYS A 180 30.66 -15.96 1.34
N GLU A 181 31.47 -16.45 0.40
CA GLU A 181 32.49 -17.47 0.65
C GLU A 181 33.63 -16.94 1.52
N ASP A 182 34.06 -15.69 1.27
CA ASP A 182 35.10 -15.03 2.06
C ASP A 182 34.62 -14.76 3.50
N ILE A 183 33.37 -14.31 3.68
CA ILE A 183 32.79 -14.13 5.03
C ILE A 183 32.72 -15.46 5.78
N ARG A 184 32.35 -16.57 5.12
CA ARG A 184 32.32 -17.90 5.76
C ARG A 184 33.70 -18.36 6.17
N THR A 185 34.67 -18.25 5.27
CA THR A 185 36.08 -18.62 5.54
C THR A 185 36.61 -17.81 6.72
N TYR A 186 36.34 -16.50 6.75
CA TYR A 186 36.72 -15.63 7.86
C TYR A 186 36.00 -15.99 9.18
N THR A 187 34.71 -16.32 9.12
CA THR A 187 33.94 -16.78 10.28
C THR A 187 34.49 -18.09 10.84
N LYS A 188 34.82 -19.04 9.96
CA LYS A 188 35.36 -20.35 10.33
C LYS A 188 36.72 -20.25 11.01
N GLU A 189 37.63 -19.45 10.48
CA GLU A 189 39.02 -19.41 10.96
C GLU A 189 39.22 -18.36 12.06
N CYS A 190 38.70 -17.14 11.90
CA CYS A 190 38.90 -16.04 12.85
C CYS A 190 37.77 -15.93 13.89
N GLY A 191 36.54 -16.23 13.48
CA GLY A 191 35.37 -16.22 14.37
C GLY A 191 35.40 -17.36 15.38
N SER A 192 35.72 -18.59 14.95
CA SER A 192 35.85 -19.75 15.85
C SER A 192 36.91 -19.53 16.94
N LEU A 193 38.03 -18.90 16.59
CA LEU A 193 39.08 -18.53 17.54
C LEU A 193 38.58 -17.56 18.60
N SER A 194 37.82 -16.55 18.18
CA SER A 194 37.26 -15.53 19.08
C SER A 194 36.19 -16.13 20.02
N MET A 195 35.44 -17.11 19.54
CA MET A 195 34.46 -17.86 20.36
C MET A 195 35.12 -18.88 21.30
N ALA A 196 36.26 -19.45 20.92
CA ALA A 196 36.98 -20.43 21.73
C ALA A 196 37.79 -19.79 22.87
N VAL A 197 38.15 -18.50 22.73
CA VAL A 197 39.00 -17.78 23.69
C VAL A 197 38.27 -16.53 24.19
N PRO A 198 37.69 -16.54 25.41
CA PRO A 198 36.87 -15.45 25.92
C PRO A 198 37.57 -14.08 26.03
N SER A 199 38.91 -14.06 26.04
CA SER A 199 39.70 -12.82 26.08
C SER A 199 39.88 -12.14 24.72
N LEU A 200 39.39 -12.75 23.64
CA LEU A 200 39.61 -12.31 22.25
C LEU A 200 38.36 -11.76 21.55
N GLY A 201 37.19 -11.70 22.19
CA GLY A 201 35.95 -11.13 21.61
C GLY A 201 34.66 -11.70 22.18
N LEU A 202 33.50 -11.36 21.58
CA LEU A 202 32.16 -11.80 21.98
C LEU A 202 32.12 -13.30 22.32
N THR A 203 31.71 -13.59 23.56
CA THR A 203 32.06 -14.83 24.25
C THR A 203 31.10 -15.99 24.02
N ASN A 204 30.00 -15.84 23.26
CA ASN A 204 28.97 -16.87 23.16
C ASN A 204 28.33 -16.97 21.77
N GLU A 205 28.28 -18.18 21.20
CA GLU A 205 27.54 -18.50 19.97
C GLU A 205 26.04 -18.16 20.10
N GLN A 206 25.50 -18.28 21.31
CA GLN A 206 24.10 -17.93 21.61
C GLN A 206 23.81 -16.43 21.45
N GLU A 207 24.79 -15.56 21.78
CA GLU A 207 24.67 -14.12 21.58
C GLU A 207 24.73 -13.77 20.09
N LEU A 208 25.57 -14.46 19.31
CA LEU A 208 25.61 -14.33 17.85
C LEU A 208 24.29 -14.74 17.18
N ARG A 209 23.56 -15.69 17.78
CA ARG A 209 22.27 -16.18 17.27
C ARG A 209 21.08 -15.30 17.66
N THR A 210 21.16 -14.52 18.74
CA THR A 210 19.97 -13.83 19.31
C THR A 210 20.15 -12.37 19.71
N GLY A 211 21.37 -11.87 19.92
CA GLY A 211 21.64 -10.59 20.59
C GLY A 211 22.41 -9.54 19.78
N VAL A 212 22.75 -9.83 18.53
CA VAL A 212 23.60 -8.93 17.72
C VAL A 212 22.77 -7.98 16.86
N ASN A 213 22.91 -6.68 17.14
CA ASN A 213 22.24 -5.59 16.40
C ASN A 213 22.97 -5.19 15.11
N SER A 214 24.25 -5.56 14.97
CA SER A 214 25.05 -5.34 13.75
C SER A 214 25.99 -6.53 13.48
N PRO A 215 25.54 -7.49 12.66
CA PRO A 215 26.34 -8.61 12.19
C PRO A 215 27.68 -8.21 11.55
N SER A 216 27.72 -7.08 10.82
CA SER A 216 28.97 -6.58 10.25
C SER A 216 29.93 -5.98 11.30
N GLY A 217 29.39 -5.47 12.41
CA GLY A 217 30.17 -5.02 13.56
C GLY A 217 30.93 -6.16 14.23
N VAL A 218 30.31 -7.33 14.37
CA VAL A 218 30.96 -8.53 14.93
C VAL A 218 32.22 -8.91 14.16
N LEU A 219 32.21 -8.80 12.82
CA LEU A 219 33.38 -9.10 12.00
C LEU A 219 34.59 -8.21 12.35
N THR A 220 34.37 -7.00 12.89
CA THR A 220 35.46 -6.11 13.33
C THR A 220 36.13 -6.59 14.61
N GLU A 221 35.44 -7.40 15.41
CA GLU A 221 35.95 -7.91 16.69
C GLU A 221 36.83 -9.14 16.49
N TRP A 222 36.75 -9.83 15.35
CA TRP A 222 37.55 -11.03 15.03
C TRP A 222 38.93 -10.71 14.44
N VAL A 223 39.42 -9.49 14.64
CA VAL A 223 40.68 -9.00 14.10
C VAL A 223 41.84 -9.41 15.00
N HIS A 224 42.61 -10.41 14.56
CA HIS A 224 43.79 -10.93 15.26
C HIS A 224 45.06 -10.84 14.40
N LEU A 225 46.20 -10.49 15.01
CA LEU A 225 47.50 -10.38 14.32
C LEU A 225 48.28 -11.70 14.28
N GLY A 226 48.02 -12.61 15.23
CA GLY A 226 48.77 -13.86 15.38
C GLY A 226 48.22 -15.06 14.61
N TRP A 227 47.05 -14.92 13.98
CA TRP A 227 46.36 -16.03 13.32
C TRP A 227 46.28 -15.82 11.81
N TRP A 228 46.61 -16.88 11.07
CA TRP A 228 46.69 -16.89 9.62
C TRP A 228 45.53 -17.69 9.03
N LEU A 229 44.97 -17.18 7.93
CA LEU A 229 43.95 -17.88 7.15
C LEU A 229 44.28 -17.82 5.66
N ASN A 230 43.76 -18.79 4.94
CA ASN A 230 43.82 -18.79 3.49
C ASN A 230 42.50 -18.28 2.92
N MET A 231 42.50 -17.04 2.42
CA MET A 231 41.31 -16.39 1.89
C MET A 231 41.58 -15.87 0.47
N ARG A 232 40.51 -15.66 -0.28
CA ARG A 232 40.62 -15.08 -1.61
C ARG A 232 41.02 -13.62 -1.51
N GLY A 233 42.21 -13.29 -2.01
CA GLY A 233 42.64 -11.90 -2.12
C GLY A 233 41.89 -11.14 -3.22
N THR A 234 42.18 -9.85 -3.37
CA THR A 234 41.55 -8.94 -4.36
C THR A 234 41.69 -9.41 -5.81
N ASN A 235 42.69 -10.26 -6.09
CA ASN A 235 42.99 -10.81 -7.40
C ASN A 235 42.21 -12.11 -7.72
N GLY A 236 41.30 -12.54 -6.85
CA GLY A 236 40.54 -13.79 -7.01
C GLY A 236 41.33 -15.07 -6.71
N GLN A 237 42.59 -14.95 -6.31
CA GLN A 237 43.48 -16.04 -5.93
C GLN A 237 43.51 -16.22 -4.41
N TYR A 238 43.73 -17.46 -3.97
CA TYR A 238 43.93 -17.79 -2.57
C TYR A 238 45.31 -17.32 -2.11
N THR A 239 45.34 -16.45 -1.10
CA THR A 239 46.56 -15.91 -0.53
C THR A 239 46.51 -16.06 0.98
N ASN A 240 47.61 -16.55 1.57
CA ASN A 240 47.74 -16.65 3.02
C ASN A 240 47.91 -15.24 3.60
N MET A 241 47.04 -14.88 4.54
CA MET A 241 47.01 -13.55 5.16
C MET A 241 46.55 -13.67 6.62
N THR A 242 46.89 -12.69 7.45
CA THR A 242 46.41 -12.66 8.83
C THR A 242 44.92 -12.27 8.90
N CYS A 243 44.22 -12.60 10.00
CA CYS A 243 42.85 -12.13 10.23
C CYS A 243 42.72 -10.59 10.12
N THR A 244 43.77 -9.86 10.48
CA THR A 244 43.84 -8.40 10.35
C THR A 244 43.95 -7.93 8.91
N GLU A 245 44.77 -8.59 8.10
CA GLU A 245 44.91 -8.28 6.67
C GLU A 245 43.66 -8.68 5.89
N ALA A 246 43.07 -9.85 6.21
CA ALA A 246 41.81 -10.31 5.62
C ALA A 246 40.67 -9.32 5.84
N TRP A 247 40.53 -8.80 7.06
CA TRP A 247 39.52 -7.79 7.36
C TRP A 247 39.78 -6.49 6.59
N ASN A 248 40.98 -5.92 6.71
CA ASN A 248 41.27 -4.58 6.18
C ASN A 248 41.37 -4.53 4.66
N ASN A 249 41.92 -5.57 4.02
CA ASN A 249 42.25 -5.56 2.59
C ASN A 249 41.20 -6.24 1.70
N VAL A 250 40.37 -7.13 2.25
CA VAL A 250 39.38 -7.89 1.47
C VAL A 250 37.94 -7.60 1.91
N LEU A 251 37.60 -7.83 3.17
CA LEU A 251 36.20 -7.75 3.63
C LEU A 251 35.71 -6.30 3.78
N LYS A 252 36.48 -5.45 4.47
CA LYS A 252 36.09 -4.06 4.74
C LYS A 252 35.83 -3.24 3.47
N PRO A 253 36.63 -3.31 2.39
CA PRO A 253 36.35 -2.62 1.13
C PRO A 253 35.08 -3.12 0.42
N GLN A 254 34.75 -4.42 0.56
CA GLN A 254 33.58 -5.00 -0.08
C GLN A 254 32.28 -4.73 0.71
N LEU A 255 32.36 -4.56 2.03
CA LEU A 255 31.23 -4.28 2.93
C LEU A 255 30.81 -2.79 3.00
N VAL A 256 31.36 -1.94 2.13
CA VAL A 256 30.93 -0.54 2.01
C VAL A 256 29.50 -0.46 1.51
N LEU A 257 28.68 0.43 2.10
CA LEU A 257 27.24 0.51 1.80
C LEU A 257 26.94 0.81 0.32
N SER A 258 27.77 1.61 -0.36
CA SER A 258 27.58 1.94 -1.78
C SER A 258 27.59 0.71 -2.69
N ASN A 259 28.28 -0.36 -2.29
CA ASN A 259 28.37 -1.59 -3.06
C ASN A 259 27.06 -2.38 -3.10
N PHE A 260 26.08 -2.01 -2.27
CA PHE A 260 24.77 -2.66 -2.15
C PHE A 260 23.63 -1.84 -2.77
N ASN A 261 23.92 -0.65 -3.32
CA ASN A 261 22.91 0.20 -3.95
C ASN A 261 22.23 -0.49 -5.14
N ALA A 262 22.97 -1.29 -5.91
CA ALA A 262 22.44 -2.02 -7.05
C ALA A 262 21.38 -3.06 -6.63
N GLU A 263 21.62 -3.78 -5.52
CA GLU A 263 20.67 -4.73 -4.94
C GLU A 263 19.41 -4.04 -4.41
N VAL A 264 19.56 -2.86 -3.78
CA VAL A 264 18.41 -2.06 -3.34
C VAL A 264 17.61 -1.54 -4.55
N ASP A 265 18.28 -1.10 -5.62
CA ASP A 265 17.61 -0.67 -6.85
C ASP A 265 16.83 -1.82 -7.53
N GLU A 266 17.37 -3.05 -7.52
CA GLU A 266 16.68 -4.25 -8.01
C GLU A 266 15.44 -4.56 -7.15
N LEU A 267 15.54 -4.42 -5.83
CA LEU A 267 14.41 -4.57 -4.91
C LEU A 267 13.32 -3.52 -5.16
N CYS A 268 13.69 -2.25 -5.34
CA CYS A 268 12.74 -1.19 -5.66
C CYS A 268 11.96 -1.48 -6.95
N LYS A 269 12.65 -1.99 -7.99
CA LYS A 269 12.01 -2.41 -9.24
C LYS A 269 11.04 -3.56 -9.03
N GLN A 270 11.40 -4.56 -8.22
CA GLN A 270 10.51 -5.68 -7.88
C GLN A 270 9.25 -5.20 -7.17
N ALA A 271 9.37 -4.23 -6.26
CA ALA A 271 8.27 -3.57 -5.58
C ALA A 271 7.47 -2.56 -6.46
N GLN A 272 7.75 -2.51 -7.77
CA GLN A 272 7.07 -1.64 -8.75
C GLN A 272 7.28 -0.14 -8.51
N TYR A 273 8.39 0.26 -7.88
CA TYR A 273 8.83 1.66 -7.85
C TYR A 273 9.60 1.99 -9.12
N ASP A 274 9.39 3.19 -9.67
CA ASP A 274 10.20 3.69 -10.75
C ASP A 274 11.52 4.28 -10.21
N ILE A 275 12.64 3.63 -10.50
CA ILE A 275 13.97 4.09 -10.07
C ILE A 275 14.51 5.26 -10.90
N THR A 276 13.87 5.59 -12.04
CA THR A 276 14.23 6.75 -12.85
C THR A 276 13.72 8.06 -12.25
N ASP A 277 12.66 7.97 -11.43
CA ASP A 277 12.13 9.07 -10.65
C ASP A 277 12.84 9.14 -9.27
N SER A 278 13.52 10.26 -9.03
CA SER A 278 14.24 10.51 -7.78
C SER A 278 13.35 10.45 -6.53
N ALA A 279 12.08 10.87 -6.62
CA ALA A 279 11.18 10.89 -5.49
C ALA A 279 10.71 9.47 -5.12
N GLN A 280 10.40 8.65 -6.12
CA GLN A 280 10.01 7.25 -5.91
C GLN A 280 11.19 6.39 -5.45
N LYS A 281 12.38 6.63 -6.00
CA LYS A 281 13.61 5.99 -5.51
C LYS A 281 13.84 6.30 -4.03
N GLN A 282 13.72 7.56 -3.62
CA GLN A 282 13.94 7.95 -2.24
C GLN A 282 12.85 7.42 -1.30
N ALA A 283 11.59 7.36 -1.75
CA ALA A 283 10.51 6.71 -1.01
C ALA A 283 10.83 5.22 -0.74
N CYS A 284 11.22 4.47 -1.77
CA CYS A 284 11.63 3.07 -1.65
C CYS A 284 12.81 2.88 -0.67
N TYR A 285 13.84 3.73 -0.76
CA TYR A 285 15.01 3.67 0.12
C TYR A 285 14.63 3.97 1.58
N ASN A 286 13.80 4.98 1.83
CA ASN A 286 13.36 5.29 3.17
C ASN A 286 12.48 4.17 3.76
N LEU A 287 11.62 3.56 2.96
CA LEU A 287 10.77 2.46 3.39
C LEU A 287 11.59 1.22 3.77
N THR A 288 12.53 0.83 2.90
CA THR A 288 13.45 -0.30 3.16
C THR A 288 14.32 -0.02 4.38
N GLY A 289 14.83 1.21 4.51
CA GLY A 289 15.71 1.64 5.59
C GLY A 289 15.06 1.60 6.97
N GLN A 290 13.74 1.78 7.07
CA GLN A 290 13.00 1.62 8.34
C GLN A 290 13.08 0.19 8.88
N GLY A 291 13.25 -0.81 8.02
CA GLY A 291 13.39 -2.21 8.41
C GLY A 291 14.61 -2.50 9.28
N ASN A 292 15.64 -1.64 9.29
CA ASN A 292 16.79 -1.78 10.19
C ASN A 292 16.39 -1.72 11.68
N LYS A 293 15.31 -1.00 12.02
CA LYS A 293 14.81 -0.91 13.39
C LYS A 293 14.32 -2.25 13.93
N LEU A 294 13.85 -3.16 13.06
CA LEU A 294 13.46 -4.52 13.44
C LEU A 294 14.65 -5.35 13.96
N PHE A 295 15.88 -4.97 13.61
CA PHE A 295 17.11 -5.58 14.12
C PHE A 295 17.79 -4.74 15.21
N GLY A 296 17.09 -3.76 15.80
CA GLY A 296 17.67 -2.89 16.83
C GLY A 296 18.75 -1.93 16.31
N SER A 297 18.92 -1.81 14.99
CA SER A 297 19.91 -0.92 14.38
C SER A 297 19.36 0.51 14.28
N SER A 298 20.17 1.50 14.66
CA SER A 298 19.85 2.92 14.54
C SER A 298 20.02 3.47 13.11
N SER A 299 20.58 2.67 12.20
CA SER A 299 20.78 3.06 10.79
C SER A 299 19.45 3.08 10.05
N THR A 300 19.15 4.17 9.33
CA THR A 300 17.96 4.26 8.46
C THR A 300 18.29 3.99 6.99
N SER A 301 19.46 3.41 6.70
CA SER A 301 19.96 3.20 5.34
C SER A 301 19.48 1.88 4.75
N ALA A 302 18.82 1.90 3.59
CA ALA A 302 18.37 0.69 2.90
C ALA A 302 19.51 -0.30 2.54
N PRO A 303 20.65 0.16 1.99
CA PRO A 303 21.82 -0.69 1.76
C PRO A 303 22.35 -1.38 3.02
N ASN A 304 22.19 -0.77 4.19
CA ASN A 304 22.60 -1.36 5.46
C ASN A 304 21.83 -2.65 5.72
N LEU A 305 20.51 -2.65 5.53
CA LEU A 305 19.68 -3.83 5.77
C LEU A 305 20.07 -5.02 4.87
N VAL A 306 20.35 -4.75 3.59
CA VAL A 306 20.79 -5.78 2.63
C VAL A 306 22.18 -6.31 3.00
N ARG A 307 23.10 -5.43 3.41
CA ARG A 307 24.43 -5.83 3.87
C ARG A 307 24.37 -6.67 5.14
N GLU A 308 23.69 -6.19 6.19
CA GLU A 308 23.60 -6.90 7.46
C GLU A 308 22.93 -8.28 7.28
N SER A 309 21.89 -8.37 6.44
CA SER A 309 21.26 -9.65 6.13
C SER A 309 22.15 -10.61 5.33
N LEU A 310 22.99 -10.09 4.41
CA LEU A 310 24.00 -10.89 3.73
C LEU A 310 25.02 -11.45 4.72
N VAL A 311 25.57 -10.59 5.59
CA VAL A 311 26.58 -10.97 6.58
C VAL A 311 26.00 -11.98 7.57
N ALA A 312 24.84 -11.68 8.16
CA ALA A 312 24.15 -12.58 9.08
C ALA A 312 23.86 -13.94 8.45
N SER A 313 23.37 -13.97 7.20
CA SER A 313 23.07 -15.23 6.53
C SER A 313 24.31 -16.07 6.24
N SER A 314 25.47 -15.43 6.03
CA SER A 314 26.74 -16.09 5.76
C SER A 314 27.36 -16.66 7.03
N ILE A 315 27.36 -15.89 8.13
CA ILE A 315 27.80 -16.34 9.46
C ILE A 315 26.95 -17.51 9.93
N LEU A 316 25.62 -17.37 9.90
CA LEU A 316 24.70 -18.42 10.35
C LEU A 316 24.82 -19.71 9.54
N GLN A 317 25.15 -19.62 8.25
CA GLN A 317 25.37 -20.82 7.45
C GLN A 317 26.62 -21.58 7.90
N GLU A 318 27.69 -20.89 8.27
CA GLU A 318 28.91 -21.51 8.80
C GLU A 318 28.68 -22.10 10.20
N LEU A 319 27.97 -21.38 11.08
CA LEU A 319 27.62 -21.87 12.41
C LEU A 319 26.72 -23.12 12.35
N ASN A 320 25.80 -23.19 11.39
CA ASN A 320 24.93 -24.36 11.22
C ASN A 320 25.65 -25.57 10.60
N GLU A 321 26.73 -25.34 9.84
CA GLU A 321 27.57 -26.41 9.29
C GLU A 321 28.50 -27.01 10.36
N SER A 322 28.88 -26.21 11.35
CA SER A 322 29.69 -26.63 12.50
C SER A 322 28.88 -27.31 13.62
N ASP A 323 27.65 -26.85 13.92
CA ASP A 323 26.73 -27.52 14.86
C ASP A 323 25.34 -27.76 14.24
N PRO A 324 25.05 -28.97 13.73
CA PRO A 324 23.76 -29.30 13.12
C PRO A 324 22.61 -29.43 14.13
N SER A 325 22.90 -29.62 15.42
CA SER A 325 21.87 -29.79 16.45
C SER A 325 21.27 -28.44 16.87
N ALA A 326 22.13 -27.44 17.13
CA ALA A 326 21.72 -26.05 17.36
C ALA A 326 21.13 -25.39 16.10
N ALA A 327 21.57 -25.84 14.92
CA ALA A 327 21.02 -25.36 13.65
C ALA A 327 19.51 -25.60 13.54
N THR A 328 19.04 -26.79 13.94
CA THR A 328 17.63 -27.20 13.76
C THR A 328 16.68 -26.30 14.56
N GLU A 329 17.03 -25.98 15.82
CA GLU A 329 16.21 -25.12 16.67
C GLU A 329 16.14 -23.68 16.15
N SER A 330 17.28 -23.08 15.75
CA SER A 330 17.28 -21.72 15.21
C SER A 330 16.58 -21.61 13.86
N LEU A 331 16.64 -22.67 13.03
CA LEU A 331 15.93 -22.73 11.76
C LEU A 331 14.43 -22.80 11.95
N ILE A 332 13.94 -23.58 12.92
CA ILE A 332 12.52 -23.65 13.27
C ILE A 332 12.02 -22.31 13.80
N GLY A 333 12.72 -21.70 14.76
CA GLY A 333 12.37 -20.38 15.29
C GLY A 333 12.27 -19.34 14.19
N ARG A 334 13.28 -19.28 13.31
CA ARG A 334 13.29 -18.38 12.15
C ARG A 334 12.16 -18.66 11.16
N GLN A 335 11.87 -19.92 10.88
CA GLN A 335 10.78 -20.29 9.97
C GLN A 335 9.42 -19.89 10.55
N LEU A 336 9.19 -20.11 11.84
CA LEU A 336 7.97 -19.70 12.53
C LEU A 336 7.82 -18.18 12.56
N THR A 337 8.90 -17.43 12.86
CA THR A 337 8.87 -15.97 12.81
C THR A 337 8.59 -15.47 11.39
N LEU A 338 9.29 -16.00 10.37
CA LEU A 338 9.07 -15.60 8.97
C LEU A 338 7.67 -15.97 8.48
N GLN A 339 7.11 -17.10 8.90
CA GLN A 339 5.73 -17.49 8.60
C GLN A 339 4.72 -16.60 9.31
N GLY A 340 4.90 -16.33 10.60
CA GLY A 340 4.01 -15.46 11.38
C GLY A 340 3.99 -14.04 10.84
N MET A 341 5.18 -13.47 10.58
CA MET A 341 5.27 -12.15 9.98
C MET A 341 4.71 -12.14 8.53
N GLY A 342 4.95 -13.21 7.76
CA GLY A 342 4.37 -13.40 6.42
C GLY A 342 2.85 -13.45 6.42
N ALA A 343 2.25 -14.08 7.42
CA ALA A 343 0.79 -14.10 7.61
C ALA A 343 0.24 -12.71 7.88
N ILE A 344 0.86 -11.95 8.81
CA ILE A 344 0.43 -10.58 9.16
C ILE A 344 0.47 -9.65 7.93
N ALA A 345 1.52 -9.74 7.11
CA ALA A 345 1.61 -8.91 5.91
C ALA A 345 0.71 -9.37 4.76
N ALA A 346 0.48 -10.68 4.63
CA ALA A 346 -0.51 -11.19 3.68
C ALA A 346 -1.92 -10.73 4.05
N GLU A 347 -2.23 -10.63 5.35
CA GLU A 347 -3.52 -10.11 5.84
C GLU A 347 -3.66 -8.61 5.62
N GLN A 348 -2.61 -7.83 5.87
CA GLN A 348 -2.67 -6.38 5.64
C GLN A 348 -2.73 -6.01 4.15
N SER A 349 -1.98 -6.69 3.29
CA SER A 349 -2.02 -6.48 1.83
C SER A 349 -3.38 -6.86 1.24
N THR A 350 -4.02 -7.91 1.74
CA THR A 350 -5.38 -8.28 1.32
C THR A 350 -6.42 -7.27 1.78
N LEU A 351 -6.29 -6.65 2.95
CA LEU A 351 -7.26 -5.63 3.42
C LEU A 351 -7.29 -4.39 2.51
N SER A 352 -6.13 -3.81 2.18
CA SER A 352 -6.06 -2.63 1.30
C SER A 352 -6.43 -2.97 -0.15
N ALA A 353 -6.00 -4.13 -0.65
CA ALA A 353 -6.38 -4.63 -1.97
C ALA A 353 -7.91 -4.84 -2.08
N ASN A 354 -8.52 -5.52 -1.10
CA ASN A 354 -9.97 -5.77 -1.07
C ASN A 354 -10.77 -4.48 -1.06
N LYS A 355 -10.36 -3.47 -0.29
CA LYS A 355 -11.01 -2.15 -0.31
C LYS A 355 -10.96 -1.53 -1.71
N SER A 356 -9.82 -1.58 -2.39
CA SER A 356 -9.68 -1.02 -3.74
C SER A 356 -10.58 -1.73 -4.76
N ILE A 357 -10.70 -3.06 -4.65
CA ILE A 357 -11.58 -3.87 -5.50
C ILE A 357 -13.05 -3.54 -5.21
N MET A 358 -13.46 -3.44 -3.94
CA MET A 358 -14.83 -3.07 -3.58
C MET A 358 -15.18 -1.65 -4.03
N THR A 359 -14.23 -0.72 -3.97
CA THR A 359 -14.38 0.63 -4.53
C THR A 359 -14.63 0.56 -6.03
N ALA A 360 -13.85 -0.23 -6.76
CA ALA A 360 -14.05 -0.43 -8.19
C ALA A 360 -15.41 -1.07 -8.52
N ILE A 361 -15.86 -2.05 -7.72
CA ILE A 361 -17.19 -2.67 -7.86
C ILE A 361 -18.29 -1.64 -7.64
N ILE A 362 -18.22 -0.85 -6.56
CA ILE A 362 -19.23 0.18 -6.26
C ILE A 362 -19.26 1.23 -7.37
N LEU A 363 -18.10 1.70 -7.84
CA LEU A 363 -18.02 2.61 -8.99
C LEU A 363 -18.64 1.98 -10.26
N GLY A 364 -18.43 0.68 -10.48
CA GLY A 364 -19.04 -0.07 -11.59
C GLY A 364 -20.56 -0.23 -11.48
N LEU A 365 -21.14 -0.16 -10.27
CA LEU A 365 -22.59 -0.19 -10.06
C LEU A 365 -23.26 1.17 -10.28
N ILE A 366 -22.52 2.29 -10.22
CA ILE A 366 -23.09 3.64 -10.35
C ILE A 366 -23.83 3.86 -11.68
N PRO A 367 -23.31 3.47 -12.87
CA PRO A 367 -24.04 3.61 -14.13
C PRO A 367 -25.40 2.90 -14.15
N PHE A 368 -25.57 1.84 -13.38
CA PHE A 368 -26.84 1.15 -13.24
C PHE A 368 -27.77 1.89 -12.25
N LEU A 369 -27.22 2.38 -11.14
CA LEU A 369 -27.97 3.13 -10.12
C LEU A 369 -28.50 4.47 -10.63
N THR A 370 -27.79 5.11 -11.55
CA THR A 370 -28.21 6.39 -12.17
C THR A 370 -29.45 6.22 -13.04
N LEU A 371 -29.72 5.04 -13.58
CA LEU A 371 -30.97 4.76 -14.30
C LEU A 371 -32.20 4.90 -13.38
N PHE A 372 -32.06 4.56 -12.10
CA PHE A 372 -33.14 4.70 -11.12
C PHE A 372 -33.34 6.13 -10.63
N LEU A 373 -32.45 7.08 -10.95
CA LEU A 373 -32.61 8.48 -10.54
C LEU A 373 -33.82 9.16 -11.16
N VAL A 374 -34.25 8.74 -12.36
CA VAL A 374 -35.46 9.29 -13.01
C VAL A 374 -36.75 8.66 -12.47
N THR A 375 -36.64 7.54 -11.76
CA THR A 375 -37.79 6.86 -11.17
C THR A 375 -38.18 7.45 -9.81
N SER A 376 -39.34 7.06 -9.28
CA SER A 376 -39.75 7.44 -7.92
C SER A 376 -38.80 6.94 -6.81
N LEU A 377 -37.84 6.06 -7.16
CA LEU A 377 -36.82 5.50 -6.27
C LEU A 377 -35.53 6.36 -6.17
N TRP A 378 -35.50 7.55 -6.77
CA TRP A 378 -34.31 8.42 -6.82
C TRP A 378 -33.60 8.60 -5.48
N SER A 379 -34.37 8.80 -4.40
CA SER A 379 -33.80 9.03 -3.06
C SER A 379 -33.17 7.78 -2.47
N LYS A 380 -33.66 6.58 -2.82
CA LYS A 380 -33.09 5.30 -2.37
C LYS A 380 -31.80 5.01 -3.13
N ALA A 381 -31.80 5.24 -4.44
CA ALA A 381 -30.60 5.08 -5.27
C ALA A 381 -29.47 6.01 -4.80
N LEU A 382 -29.79 7.29 -4.55
CA LEU A 382 -28.80 8.27 -4.08
C LEU A 382 -28.28 7.94 -2.67
N LYS A 383 -29.16 7.53 -1.75
CA LYS A 383 -28.74 7.05 -0.42
C LYS A 383 -27.84 5.83 -0.51
N PHE A 384 -28.07 4.91 -1.45
CA PHE A 384 -27.21 3.75 -1.64
C PHE A 384 -25.84 4.13 -2.20
N MET A 385 -25.77 5.02 -3.20
CA MET A 385 -24.50 5.53 -3.73
C MET A 385 -23.65 6.21 -2.66
N VAL A 386 -24.25 7.14 -1.90
CA VAL A 386 -23.55 7.85 -0.81
C VAL A 386 -23.23 6.90 0.36
N GLY A 387 -24.17 6.02 0.72
CA GLY A 387 -24.02 5.09 1.84
C GLY A 387 -22.93 4.04 1.59
N SER A 388 -22.82 3.52 0.38
CA SER A 388 -21.75 2.59 0.00
C SER A 388 -20.37 3.24 0.03
N MET A 389 -20.25 4.51 -0.38
CA MET A 389 -19.00 5.27 -0.26
C MET A 389 -18.65 5.57 1.20
N LEU A 390 -19.61 5.94 2.04
CA LEU A 390 -19.41 6.12 3.49
C LEU A 390 -19.05 4.81 4.21
N TRP A 391 -19.57 3.69 3.74
CA TRP A 391 -19.16 2.38 4.23
C TRP A 391 -17.68 2.11 3.92
N LEU A 392 -17.23 2.40 2.70
CA LEU A 392 -15.82 2.26 2.31
C LEU A 392 -14.90 3.18 3.09
N THR A 393 -15.32 4.42 3.42
CA THR A 393 -14.50 5.30 4.26
C THR A 393 -14.37 4.77 5.68
N THR A 394 -15.48 4.27 6.24
CA THR A 394 -15.48 3.66 7.57
C THR A 394 -14.56 2.43 7.60
N TRP A 395 -14.60 1.59 6.56
CA TRP A 395 -13.66 0.48 6.39
C TRP A 395 -12.21 0.98 6.36
N GLY A 396 -11.90 2.00 5.56
CA GLY A 396 -10.55 2.56 5.44
C GLY A 396 -9.99 3.06 6.78
N ILE A 397 -10.83 3.73 7.57
CA ILE A 397 -10.46 4.20 8.92
C ILE A 397 -10.19 3.02 9.85
N MET A 398 -11.07 2.01 9.87
CA MET A 398 -10.88 0.81 10.69
C MET A 398 -9.60 0.06 10.32
N SER A 399 -9.27 -0.04 9.03
CA SER A 399 -8.02 -0.65 8.57
C SER A 399 -6.78 0.13 9.04
N ALA A 400 -6.82 1.46 9.04
CA ALA A 400 -5.71 2.28 9.53
C ALA A 400 -5.47 2.08 11.03
N VAL A 401 -6.56 2.07 11.83
CA VAL A 401 -6.47 1.82 13.28
C VAL A 401 -5.97 0.42 13.59
N ALA A 402 -6.47 -0.60 12.88
CA ALA A 402 -6.02 -1.97 13.05
C ALA A 402 -4.54 -2.14 12.69
N HIS A 403 -4.09 -1.49 11.61
CA HIS A 403 -2.68 -1.50 11.22
C HIS A 403 -1.79 -0.86 12.29
N ALA A 404 -2.15 0.32 12.80
CA ALA A 404 -1.42 0.96 13.89
C ALA A 404 -1.35 0.04 15.13
N GLY A 405 -2.47 -0.54 15.54
CA GLY A 405 -2.52 -1.44 16.70
C GLY A 405 -1.67 -2.70 16.56
N VAL A 406 -1.53 -3.27 15.36
CA VAL A 406 -0.66 -4.44 15.12
C VAL A 406 0.81 -4.05 15.05
N MET A 407 1.14 -2.86 14.52
CA MET A 407 2.53 -2.42 14.34
C MET A 407 3.13 -1.81 15.61
N ASP A 408 2.30 -1.29 16.51
CA ASP A 408 2.72 -0.71 17.80
C ASP A 408 2.67 -1.73 18.96
N ALA A 409 2.12 -2.94 18.73
CA ALA A 409 2.14 -4.07 19.68
C ALA A 409 3.43 -4.89 19.54
#